data_AF-A0A2M9PAA0-F1
#
_entry.id   AF-A0A2M9PAA0-F1
#
_cell.length_a   1.000
_cell.length_b   1.000
_cell.length_c   1.000
_cell.angle_alpha   90.00
_cell.angle_beta   90.00
_cell.angle_gamma   90.00
#
_symmetry.space_group_name_H-M   'P 1'
#
loop_
_entity.id
_entity.type
_entity.pdbx_description
1 polymer ?
#
loop_
_entity_poly.entity_id
_entity_poly.type
_entity_poly.pdbx_seq_one_letter_code
_entity_poly.pdbx_strand_id
1 'polypeptide(L)'
;MLIANTFSAAGRGTAALELPPSLEGSGLLVGWSMEHERGKAPMGFSFGDPEATPAMGFVDPILMDGEGHLLTIAPTGAGKGVGCIVPALLRYMGSAIVLDPKGENASITARWRRSNGQQVVVLDPMGLTGQESGTLNPLDLIDPAAATGVDDAAALVTALLPNSLDDGKNTFWVSRARQLLLALILHAVTDLPPNERTLTKVRQLASRLAADPDGVSRSFAASRHPEVRMIQGNLQISARETLGGIVAFAQEGVDFLRGPQLQAAVERTSFDLGAVVRGDPLTIYLVLP
;
A
#
# COMPACT_ATOMS: atom_id res chain seq x y z
N MET A 1 -24.26 -20.98 6.03
CA MET A 1 -24.20 -19.52 6.19
C MET A 1 -24.60 -18.83 4.90
N LEU A 2 -25.86 -18.43 4.82
CA LEU A 2 -26.36 -17.58 3.74
C LEU A 2 -26.19 -16.13 4.17
N ILE A 3 -25.38 -15.36 3.43
CA ILE A 3 -24.96 -14.00 3.81
C ILE A 3 -25.55 -13.00 2.82
N ALA A 4 -26.25 -11.99 3.33
CA ALA A 4 -26.63 -10.81 2.54
C ALA A 4 -25.63 -9.66 2.78
N ASN A 5 -25.13 -9.06 1.71
CA ASN A 5 -24.19 -7.91 1.78
C ASN A 5 -24.86 -6.56 1.49
N THR A 6 -26.07 -6.56 0.92
CA THR A 6 -26.90 -5.38 0.69
C THR A 6 -28.39 -5.77 0.68
N PHE A 7 -29.23 -4.99 1.36
CA PHE A 7 -30.68 -5.10 1.24
C PHE A 7 -31.16 -4.27 0.04
N SER A 8 -31.08 -4.84 -1.17
CA SER A 8 -31.91 -4.34 -2.26
C SER A 8 -33.32 -4.83 -2.01
N ALA A 9 -34.27 -3.91 -1.88
CA ALA A 9 -35.69 -4.16 -1.62
C ALA A 9 -36.18 -5.45 -2.30
N ALA A 10 -36.33 -6.50 -1.52
CA ALA A 10 -36.76 -7.80 -2.00
C ALA A 10 -38.19 -7.68 -2.55
N GLY A 11 -38.44 -8.37 -3.67
CA GLY A 11 -39.72 -8.41 -4.35
C GLY A 11 -40.87 -8.77 -3.41
N ARG A 12 -42.05 -8.23 -3.75
CA ARG A 12 -43.32 -8.35 -3.03
C ARG A 12 -43.54 -9.77 -2.48
N GLY A 13 -43.41 -9.95 -1.17
CA GLY A 13 -43.78 -11.20 -0.48
C GLY A 13 -43.10 -11.47 0.86
N THR A 14 -41.89 -10.96 1.09
CA THR A 14 -41.17 -11.09 2.38
C THR A 14 -41.51 -9.89 3.27
N ALA A 15 -41.90 -10.12 4.54
CA ALA A 15 -41.94 -9.05 5.54
C ALA A 15 -40.62 -8.26 5.52
N ALA A 16 -40.68 -6.94 5.62
CA ALA A 16 -39.49 -6.10 5.59
C ALA A 16 -38.60 -6.46 6.79
N LEU A 17 -37.45 -7.07 6.52
CA LEU A 17 -36.48 -7.41 7.56
C LEU A 17 -35.86 -6.13 8.10
N GLU A 18 -35.84 -6.00 9.43
CA GLU A 18 -35.25 -4.86 10.12
C GLU A 18 -33.79 -5.13 10.51
N LEU A 19 -32.95 -4.10 10.37
CA LEU A 19 -31.57 -4.11 10.88
C LEU A 19 -31.58 -3.79 12.38
N PRO A 20 -30.63 -4.34 13.16
CA PRO A 20 -30.49 -3.97 14.56
C PRO A 20 -30.12 -2.48 14.68
N PRO A 21 -30.58 -1.79 15.76
CA PRO A 21 -30.33 -0.37 15.97
C PRO A 21 -28.85 -0.04 16.20
N SER A 22 -28.07 -1.03 16.65
CA SER A 22 -26.63 -0.93 16.86
C SER A 22 -25.93 -2.27 16.55
N LEU A 23 -24.68 -2.17 16.12
CA LEU A 23 -23.81 -3.33 15.91
C LEU A 23 -22.92 -3.53 17.13
N GLU A 24 -23.36 -4.38 18.06
CA GLU A 24 -22.58 -4.78 19.24
C GLU A 24 -21.40 -5.70 18.86
N GLY A 25 -20.32 -5.67 19.64
CA GLY A 25 -19.10 -6.45 19.38
C GLY A 25 -18.01 -5.71 18.60
N SER A 26 -16.76 -6.17 18.71
CA SER A 26 -15.57 -5.53 18.13
C SER A 26 -15.18 -6.04 16.74
N GLY A 27 -15.85 -7.07 16.22
CA GLY A 27 -15.51 -7.70 14.94
C GLY A 27 -15.91 -6.88 13.72
N LEU A 28 -15.30 -7.23 12.58
CA LEU A 28 -15.63 -6.63 11.27
C LEU A 28 -16.97 -7.17 10.77
N LEU A 29 -17.85 -6.29 10.30
CA LEU A 29 -19.09 -6.72 9.67
C LEU A 29 -18.79 -7.39 8.32
N VAL A 30 -19.11 -8.69 8.22
CA VAL A 30 -18.94 -9.46 6.98
C VAL A 30 -20.24 -9.77 6.27
N GLY A 31 -21.37 -9.49 6.91
CA GLY A 31 -22.70 -9.49 6.31
C GLY A 31 -23.79 -9.78 7.31
N TRP A 32 -24.97 -10.16 6.82
CA TRP A 32 -26.16 -10.41 7.63
C TRP A 32 -26.63 -11.85 7.49
N SER A 33 -26.98 -12.50 8.61
CA SER A 33 -27.49 -13.87 8.63
C SER A 33 -28.92 -13.92 8.11
N MET A 34 -29.15 -14.77 7.11
CA MET A 34 -30.48 -15.08 6.56
C MET A 34 -30.99 -16.47 7.00
N GLU A 35 -30.30 -17.11 7.94
CA GLU A 35 -30.67 -18.43 8.45
C GLU A 35 -31.90 -18.34 9.36
N HIS A 36 -32.92 -19.15 9.09
CA HIS A 36 -34.19 -19.12 9.86
C HIS A 36 -34.08 -19.87 11.20
N GLU A 37 -33.07 -20.74 11.34
CA GLU A 37 -32.73 -21.47 12.56
C GLU A 37 -31.21 -21.40 12.76
N ARG A 38 -30.73 -21.20 14.00
CA ARG A 38 -29.29 -21.06 14.28
C ARG A 38 -28.61 -22.43 14.42
N GLY A 39 -27.59 -22.66 13.59
CA GLY A 39 -26.64 -23.77 13.74
C GLY A 39 -25.51 -23.49 14.74
N LYS A 40 -24.50 -24.37 14.81
CA LYS A 40 -23.26 -24.10 15.57
C LYS A 40 -22.50 -22.92 14.94
N ALA A 41 -22.06 -21.99 15.77
CA ALA A 41 -21.24 -20.87 15.33
C ALA A 41 -19.92 -21.37 14.68
N PRO A 42 -19.63 -21.03 13.41
CA PRO A 42 -18.33 -21.31 12.83
C PRO A 42 -17.22 -20.60 13.58
N MET A 43 -16.05 -21.25 13.70
CA MET A 43 -14.90 -20.66 14.38
C MET A 43 -14.47 -19.35 13.71
N GLY A 44 -14.17 -18.34 14.53
CA GLY A 44 -13.70 -17.02 14.08
C GLY A 44 -14.81 -16.04 13.66
N PHE A 45 -16.08 -16.41 13.85
CA PHE A 45 -17.22 -15.54 13.61
C PHE A 45 -18.15 -15.49 14.81
N SER A 46 -18.61 -14.28 15.13
CA SER A 46 -19.70 -14.03 16.05
C SER A 46 -20.95 -13.58 15.32
N PHE A 47 -22.08 -13.80 15.99
CA PHE A 47 -23.40 -13.41 15.55
C PHE A 47 -24.00 -12.48 16.60
N GLY A 48 -24.96 -11.66 16.21
CA GLY A 48 -25.75 -10.83 17.13
C GLY A 48 -26.62 -11.65 18.08
N ASP A 49 -27.77 -11.09 18.44
CA ASP A 49 -28.69 -11.64 19.43
C ASP A 49 -29.22 -13.03 19.00
N PRO A 50 -28.96 -14.12 19.75
CA PRO A 50 -29.50 -15.48 19.49
C PRO A 50 -30.99 -15.57 19.23
N GLU A 51 -31.75 -14.64 19.76
CA GLU A 51 -33.18 -14.60 19.59
C GLU A 51 -33.57 -13.85 18.30
N ALA A 52 -32.75 -12.97 17.73
CA ALA A 52 -33.11 -12.13 16.58
C ALA A 52 -33.00 -12.83 15.20
N THR A 53 -33.91 -13.76 14.90
CA THR A 53 -33.91 -14.46 13.60
C THR A 53 -34.78 -13.78 12.52
N PRO A 54 -34.55 -14.07 11.22
CA PRO A 54 -35.43 -13.62 10.14
C PRO A 54 -36.89 -14.05 10.29
N ALA A 55 -37.14 -15.15 11.01
CA ALA A 55 -38.50 -15.61 11.32
C ALA A 55 -39.25 -14.62 12.24
N MET A 56 -38.52 -13.80 13.01
CA MET A 56 -39.07 -12.74 13.85
C MET A 56 -38.97 -11.35 13.22
N GLY A 57 -38.60 -11.27 11.94
CA GLY A 57 -38.50 -10.00 11.21
C GLY A 57 -37.16 -9.28 11.32
N PHE A 58 -36.13 -9.91 11.91
CA PHE A 58 -34.83 -9.29 12.15
C PHE A 58 -33.70 -10.03 11.41
N VAL A 59 -32.60 -9.33 11.12
CA VAL A 59 -31.36 -9.99 10.66
C VAL A 59 -30.21 -9.74 11.61
N ASP A 60 -29.43 -10.78 11.84
CA ASP A 60 -28.26 -10.70 12.71
C ASP A 60 -27.00 -10.31 11.94
N PRO A 61 -26.14 -9.47 12.53
CA PRO A 61 -24.82 -9.24 11.98
C PRO A 61 -23.97 -10.50 12.12
N ILE A 62 -23.20 -10.79 11.08
CA ILE A 62 -22.10 -11.74 11.10
C ILE A 62 -20.83 -10.91 11.22
N LEU A 63 -20.12 -11.10 12.32
CA LEU A 63 -18.90 -10.39 12.63
C LEU A 63 -17.72 -11.35 12.53
N MET A 64 -16.64 -10.92 11.88
CA MET A 64 -15.35 -11.59 11.96
C MET A 64 -14.58 -11.01 13.15
N ASP A 65 -14.45 -11.79 14.21
CA ASP A 65 -13.76 -11.45 15.46
C ASP A 65 -12.50 -12.28 15.71
N GLY A 66 -12.24 -13.29 14.87
CA GLY A 66 -11.00 -14.06 14.86
C GLY A 66 -9.88 -13.45 14.02
N GLU A 67 -8.67 -13.97 14.21
CA GLU A 67 -7.53 -13.67 13.34
C GLU A 67 -7.68 -14.38 12.00
N GLY A 68 -7.51 -13.64 10.89
CA GLY A 68 -7.60 -14.21 9.55
C GLY A 68 -7.68 -13.17 8.44
N HIS A 69 -7.70 -13.65 7.20
CA HIS A 69 -7.89 -12.83 6.01
C HIS A 69 -9.32 -12.92 5.51
N LEU A 70 -9.88 -11.78 5.10
CA LEU A 70 -11.21 -11.69 4.51
C LEU A 70 -11.10 -11.44 2.99
N LEU A 71 -11.79 -12.27 2.20
CA LEU A 71 -11.93 -12.09 0.76
C LEU A 71 -13.40 -11.81 0.42
N THR A 72 -13.69 -10.65 -0.18
CA THR A 72 -15.01 -10.32 -0.70
C THR A 72 -15.03 -10.44 -2.22
N ILE A 73 -15.88 -11.31 -2.75
CA ILE A 73 -16.10 -11.47 -4.20
C ILE A 73 -17.46 -10.84 -4.53
N ALA A 74 -17.44 -9.75 -5.30
CA ALA A 74 -18.65 -9.02 -5.65
C ALA A 74 -18.49 -8.34 -7.03
N PRO A 75 -19.49 -8.45 -7.93
CA PRO A 75 -19.50 -7.70 -9.18
C PRO A 75 -19.45 -6.18 -8.96
N THR A 76 -19.05 -5.43 -9.99
CA THR A 76 -19.17 -3.96 -9.99
C THR A 76 -20.62 -3.56 -9.72
N GLY A 77 -20.81 -2.60 -8.81
CA GLY A 77 -22.14 -2.13 -8.42
C GLY A 77 -22.87 -2.99 -7.37
N ALA A 78 -22.34 -4.16 -6.99
CA ALA A 78 -22.97 -5.03 -5.98
C ALA A 78 -22.83 -4.54 -4.53
N GLY A 79 -22.28 -3.34 -4.32
CA GLY A 79 -22.22 -2.70 -3.01
C GLY A 79 -21.03 -3.08 -2.12
N LYS A 80 -19.94 -3.68 -2.65
CA LYS A 80 -18.75 -4.02 -1.83
C LYS A 80 -18.20 -2.86 -0.99
N GLY A 81 -18.28 -1.64 -1.51
CA GLY A 81 -17.86 -0.43 -0.82
C GLY A 81 -18.73 -0.16 0.41
N VAL A 82 -20.04 -0.08 0.22
CA VAL A 82 -21.00 0.26 1.28
C VAL A 82 -21.28 -0.89 2.25
N GLY A 83 -21.18 -2.14 1.79
CA GLY A 83 -21.51 -3.33 2.56
C GLY A 83 -20.34 -3.94 3.33
N CYS A 84 -19.09 -3.70 2.89
CA CYS A 84 -17.90 -4.33 3.50
C CYS A 84 -16.81 -3.30 3.83
N ILE A 85 -16.34 -2.52 2.85
CA ILE A 85 -15.16 -1.66 3.01
C ILE A 85 -15.43 -0.51 3.99
N VAL A 86 -16.48 0.29 3.75
CA VAL A 86 -16.84 1.42 4.60
C VAL A 86 -17.18 0.94 6.02
N PRO A 87 -18.02 -0.08 6.23
CA PRO A 87 -18.25 -0.62 7.57
C PRO A 87 -16.96 -1.07 8.28
N ALA A 88 -16.04 -1.73 7.58
CA ALA A 88 -14.75 -2.12 8.17
C ALA A 88 -13.95 -0.90 8.62
N LEU A 89 -13.84 0.15 7.79
CA LEU A 89 -13.13 1.38 8.12
C LEU A 89 -13.82 2.24 9.21
N LEU A 90 -15.12 2.07 9.44
CA LEU A 90 -15.84 2.73 10.53
C LEU A 90 -15.81 1.91 11.83
N ARG A 91 -15.51 0.61 11.77
CA ARG A 91 -15.50 -0.29 12.95
C ARG A 91 -14.11 -0.64 13.44
N TYR A 92 -13.13 -0.71 12.55
CA TYR A 92 -11.77 -1.10 12.89
C TYR A 92 -10.95 0.07 13.43
N MET A 93 -10.61 0.03 14.72
CA MET A 93 -9.94 1.13 15.42
C MET A 93 -8.41 1.08 15.37
N GLY A 94 -7.85 -0.03 14.89
CA GLY A 94 -6.41 -0.15 14.70
C GLY A 94 -5.91 0.61 13.47
N SER A 95 -4.60 0.51 13.23
CA SER A 95 -3.94 1.12 12.08
C SER A 95 -4.38 0.50 10.77
N ALA A 96 -4.66 1.31 9.75
CA ALA A 96 -5.14 0.83 8.45
C ALA A 96 -4.38 1.48 7.30
N ILE A 97 -3.98 0.66 6.31
CA ILE A 97 -3.49 1.12 5.02
C ILE A 97 -4.56 0.78 3.98
N VAL A 98 -5.09 1.79 3.31
CA VAL A 98 -6.25 1.66 2.43
C VAL A 98 -5.84 2.03 1.01
N LEU A 99 -5.84 1.05 0.11
CA LEU A 99 -5.73 1.30 -1.33
C LEU A 99 -7.05 1.88 -1.83
N ASP A 100 -7.04 3.17 -2.19
CA ASP A 100 -8.22 3.93 -2.57
C ASP A 100 -7.99 4.74 -3.84
N PRO A 101 -7.80 4.09 -5.01
CA PRO A 101 -7.43 4.79 -6.26
C PRO A 101 -8.40 5.90 -6.68
N LYS A 102 -9.64 5.86 -6.20
CA LYS A 102 -10.68 6.86 -6.48
C LYS A 102 -10.91 7.88 -5.36
N GLY A 103 -10.28 7.70 -4.20
CA GLY A 103 -10.49 8.55 -3.04
C GLY A 103 -11.88 8.43 -2.39
N GLU A 104 -12.68 7.43 -2.76
CA GLU A 104 -14.06 7.25 -2.28
C GLU A 104 -14.07 6.90 -0.78
N ASN A 105 -13.18 6.01 -0.36
CA ASN A 105 -13.08 5.59 1.03
C ASN A 105 -12.60 6.73 1.92
N ALA A 106 -11.56 7.46 1.49
CA ALA A 106 -11.03 8.63 2.19
C ALA A 106 -12.12 9.70 2.35
N SER A 107 -12.88 9.98 1.29
CA SER A 107 -13.94 10.99 1.29
C SER A 107 -15.07 10.65 2.27
N ILE A 108 -15.42 9.37 2.42
CA ILE A 108 -16.49 8.91 3.30
C ILE A 108 -16.01 8.79 4.76
N THR A 109 -14.84 8.19 4.97
CA THR A 109 -14.46 7.65 6.30
C THR A 109 -13.42 8.48 7.05
N ALA A 110 -12.63 9.34 6.37
CA ALA A 110 -11.54 10.07 7.01
C ALA A 110 -12.00 10.95 8.18
N ARG A 111 -13.12 11.67 8.02
CA ARG A 111 -13.68 12.53 9.08
C ARG A 111 -14.04 11.73 10.32
N TRP A 112 -14.71 10.60 10.12
CA TRP A 112 -15.12 9.71 11.20
C TRP A 112 -13.89 9.13 11.93
N ARG A 113 -12.86 8.70 11.18
CA ARG A 113 -11.65 8.16 11.80
C ARG A 113 -10.90 9.22 12.61
N ARG A 114 -10.80 10.46 12.09
CA ARG A 114 -10.26 11.61 12.84
C ARG A 114 -11.04 11.91 14.12
N SER A 115 -12.38 11.91 14.08
CA SER A 115 -13.20 12.18 15.26
C SER A 115 -13.09 11.09 16.33
N ASN A 116 -12.63 9.89 15.96
CA ASN A 116 -12.36 8.78 16.87
C ASN A 116 -10.88 8.69 17.29
N GLY A 117 -10.15 9.80 17.20
CA GLY A 117 -8.78 9.91 17.72
C GLY A 117 -7.70 9.33 16.81
N GLN A 118 -8.02 8.98 15.57
CA GLN A 118 -7.00 8.51 14.64
C GLN A 118 -6.29 9.66 13.91
N GLN A 119 -4.99 9.53 13.74
CA GLN A 119 -4.28 10.27 12.71
C GLN A 119 -4.71 9.74 11.34
N VAL A 120 -5.07 10.63 10.42
CA VAL A 120 -5.46 10.26 9.05
C VAL A 120 -4.62 11.00 8.04
N VAL A 121 -3.82 10.23 7.30
CA VAL A 121 -2.98 10.67 6.19
C VAL A 121 -3.64 10.24 4.88
N VAL A 122 -3.80 11.18 3.96
CA VAL A 122 -4.30 10.90 2.60
C VAL A 122 -3.15 11.20 1.64
N LEU A 123 -2.57 10.19 1.00
CA LEU A 123 -1.56 10.38 -0.05
C LEU A 123 -2.31 10.57 -1.38
N ASP A 124 -2.46 11.82 -1.80
CA ASP A 124 -3.25 12.23 -2.97
C ASP A 124 -2.46 13.27 -3.80
N PRO A 125 -1.39 12.82 -4.50
CA PRO A 125 -0.53 13.71 -5.28
C PRO A 125 -1.30 14.49 -6.36
N MET A 126 -2.44 13.97 -6.83
CA MET A 126 -3.24 14.59 -7.88
C MET A 126 -4.36 15.48 -7.33
N GLY A 127 -4.55 15.52 -6.01
CA GLY A 127 -5.58 16.33 -5.35
C GLY A 127 -7.02 15.92 -5.67
N LEU A 128 -7.25 14.64 -5.99
CA LEU A 128 -8.57 14.10 -6.38
C LEU A 128 -9.63 14.26 -5.28
N THR A 129 -9.23 14.15 -4.02
CA THR A 129 -10.12 14.21 -2.86
C THR A 129 -10.40 15.63 -2.38
N GLY A 130 -9.58 16.61 -2.80
CA GLY A 130 -9.59 17.97 -2.25
C GLY A 130 -9.14 18.07 -0.78
N GLN A 131 -8.65 16.98 -0.18
CA GLN A 131 -8.05 17.00 1.17
C GLN A 131 -6.58 17.42 1.09
N GLU A 132 -6.02 17.89 2.22
CA GLU A 132 -4.57 18.09 2.32
C GLU A 132 -3.85 16.76 2.11
N SER A 133 -2.97 16.71 1.10
CA SER A 133 -2.19 15.52 0.81
C SER A 133 -1.00 15.40 1.75
N GLY A 134 -0.86 14.23 2.37
CA GLY A 134 0.39 13.82 2.97
C GLY A 134 1.45 13.49 1.91
N THR A 135 2.68 13.32 2.37
CA THR A 135 3.84 12.89 1.59
C THR A 135 4.50 11.68 2.24
N LEU A 136 5.11 10.82 1.43
CA LEU A 136 5.83 9.61 1.83
C LEU A 136 7.09 9.47 0.97
N ASN A 137 8.27 9.58 1.57
CA ASN A 137 9.51 9.24 0.90
C ASN A 137 9.83 7.76 1.13
N PRO A 138 9.77 6.88 0.11
CA PRO A 138 10.02 5.45 0.29
C PRO A 138 11.43 5.15 0.79
N LEU A 139 12.38 6.06 0.61
CA LEU A 139 13.75 5.89 1.11
C LEU A 139 13.85 6.00 2.65
N ASP A 140 12.86 6.61 3.31
CA ASP A 140 12.82 6.70 4.78
C ASP A 140 12.55 5.34 5.45
N LEU A 141 12.12 4.34 4.67
CA LEU A 141 11.94 2.96 5.14
C LEU A 141 13.26 2.18 5.23
N ILE A 142 14.36 2.73 4.69
CA ILE A 142 15.63 2.03 4.56
C ILE A 142 16.61 2.61 5.58
N ASP A 143 16.99 1.80 6.55
CA ASP A 143 18.14 2.07 7.40
C ASP A 143 19.38 1.37 6.81
N PRO A 144 20.33 2.11 6.19
CA PRO A 144 21.53 1.50 5.61
C PRO A 144 22.51 0.93 6.64
N ALA A 145 22.32 1.19 7.93
CA ALA A 145 23.11 0.58 9.01
C ALA A 145 22.46 -0.69 9.57
N ALA A 146 21.18 -0.94 9.29
CA ALA A 146 20.48 -2.14 9.74
C ALA A 146 20.93 -3.37 8.96
N ALA A 147 20.89 -4.54 9.61
CA ALA A 147 21.20 -5.81 8.94
C ALA A 147 20.26 -6.11 7.76
N THR A 148 19.03 -5.58 7.78
CA THR A 148 18.03 -5.72 6.73
C THR A 148 18.12 -4.61 5.67
N GLY A 149 18.96 -3.59 5.83
CA GLY A 149 18.92 -2.39 4.98
C GLY A 149 19.11 -2.67 3.49
N VAL A 150 19.93 -3.67 3.13
CA VAL A 150 20.09 -4.12 1.74
C VAL A 150 18.83 -4.83 1.23
N ASP A 151 18.20 -5.66 2.06
CA ASP A 151 16.98 -6.38 1.73
C ASP A 151 15.79 -5.41 1.57
N ASP A 152 15.69 -4.41 2.45
CA ASP A 152 14.68 -3.34 2.40
C ASP A 152 14.84 -2.51 1.12
N ALA A 153 16.07 -2.15 0.75
CA ALA A 153 16.36 -1.48 -0.51
C ALA A 153 16.05 -2.38 -1.73
N ALA A 154 16.35 -3.67 -1.67
CA ALA A 154 16.05 -4.62 -2.74
C ALA A 154 14.53 -4.85 -2.91
N ALA A 155 13.77 -4.84 -1.81
CA ALA A 155 12.32 -4.90 -1.83
C ALA A 155 11.74 -3.66 -2.52
N LEU A 156 12.26 -2.46 -2.21
CA LEU A 156 11.88 -1.24 -2.91
C LEU A 156 12.23 -1.30 -4.41
N VAL A 157 13.42 -1.77 -4.77
CA VAL A 157 13.81 -1.97 -6.18
C VAL A 157 12.86 -2.93 -6.90
N THR A 158 12.41 -3.98 -6.22
CA THR A 158 11.45 -4.94 -6.79
C THR A 158 10.07 -4.30 -7.02
N ALA A 159 9.65 -3.39 -6.14
CA ALA A 159 8.44 -2.60 -6.34
C ALA A 159 8.57 -1.59 -7.51
N LEU A 160 9.76 -1.02 -7.71
CA LEU A 160 10.05 -0.09 -8.81
C LEU A 160 10.21 -0.77 -10.18
N LEU A 161 10.80 -1.98 -10.21
CA LEU A 161 11.00 -2.80 -11.40
C LEU A 161 10.40 -4.20 -11.20
N PRO A 162 9.07 -4.35 -11.31
CA PRO A 162 8.38 -5.60 -11.01
C PRO A 162 8.75 -6.73 -11.96
N ASN A 163 8.63 -7.97 -11.48
CA ASN A 163 8.95 -9.19 -12.25
C ASN A 163 8.08 -9.37 -13.50
N SER A 164 6.94 -8.70 -13.61
CA SER A 164 6.11 -8.73 -14.81
C SER A 164 6.79 -8.12 -16.04
N LEU A 165 7.85 -7.32 -15.86
CA LEU A 165 8.67 -6.79 -16.95
C LEU A 165 9.67 -7.82 -17.50
N ASP A 166 9.81 -8.97 -16.83
CA ASP A 166 10.67 -10.06 -17.26
C ASP A 166 9.88 -10.99 -18.22
N ASP A 167 10.10 -10.78 -19.53
CA ASP A 167 9.50 -11.59 -20.60
C ASP A 167 10.42 -12.73 -21.07
N GLY A 168 11.46 -13.06 -20.29
CA GLY A 168 12.49 -14.06 -20.63
C GLY A 168 13.56 -13.56 -21.59
N LYS A 169 13.25 -12.59 -22.47
CA LYS A 169 14.24 -11.95 -23.35
C LYS A 169 14.99 -10.83 -22.64
N ASN A 170 14.29 -10.12 -21.75
CA ASN A 170 14.85 -8.99 -21.01
C ASN A 170 15.41 -9.35 -19.64
N THR A 171 15.35 -10.62 -19.21
CA THR A 171 15.79 -11.10 -17.88
C THR A 171 17.17 -10.56 -17.48
N PHE A 172 18.15 -10.64 -18.39
CA PHE A 172 19.49 -10.16 -18.14
C PHE A 172 19.51 -8.65 -17.86
N TRP A 173 18.82 -7.86 -18.68
CA TRP A 173 18.79 -6.40 -18.58
C TRP A 173 18.07 -5.95 -17.31
N VAL A 174 16.90 -6.52 -17.03
CA VAL A 174 16.11 -6.22 -15.84
C VAL A 174 16.90 -6.59 -14.57
N SER A 175 17.55 -7.76 -14.54
CA SER A 175 18.38 -8.18 -13.41
C SER A 175 19.53 -7.21 -13.13
N ARG A 176 20.24 -6.79 -14.18
CA ARG A 176 21.34 -5.80 -14.05
C ARG A 176 20.83 -4.41 -13.69
N ALA A 177 19.68 -4.00 -14.21
CA ALA A 177 19.04 -2.73 -13.86
C ALA A 177 18.64 -2.68 -12.38
N ARG A 178 18.14 -3.79 -11.83
CA ARG A 178 17.87 -3.91 -10.38
C ARG A 178 19.13 -3.77 -9.54
N GLN A 179 20.23 -4.40 -9.94
CA GLN A 179 21.53 -4.22 -9.26
C GLN A 179 21.96 -2.75 -9.30
N LEU A 180 21.82 -2.09 -10.45
CA LEU A 180 22.15 -0.67 -10.58
C LEU A 180 21.24 0.22 -9.71
N LEU A 181 19.93 0.01 -9.72
CA LEU A 181 18.99 0.77 -8.86
C LEU A 181 19.26 0.53 -7.37
N LEU A 182 19.60 -0.70 -6.99
CA LEU A 182 20.00 -1.03 -5.62
C LEU A 182 21.22 -0.21 -5.20
N ALA A 183 22.26 -0.15 -6.04
CA ALA A 183 23.44 0.66 -5.78
C ALA A 183 23.11 2.16 -5.70
N LEU A 184 22.26 2.68 -6.59
CA LEU A 184 21.84 4.08 -6.57
C LEU A 184 21.06 4.44 -5.30
N ILE A 185 20.14 3.58 -4.87
CA ILE A 185 19.34 3.78 -3.66
C ILE A 185 20.24 3.71 -2.41
N LEU A 186 21.06 2.67 -2.29
CA LEU A 186 21.98 2.51 -1.16
C LEU A 186 22.98 3.67 -1.09
N HIS A 187 23.51 4.12 -2.23
CA HIS A 187 24.35 5.31 -2.29
C HIS A 187 23.60 6.56 -1.83
N ALA A 188 22.35 6.75 -2.27
CA ALA A 188 21.53 7.88 -1.85
C ALA A 188 21.32 7.91 -0.33
N VAL A 189 20.85 6.81 0.27
CA VAL A 189 20.56 6.78 1.72
C VAL A 189 21.82 6.79 2.58
N THR A 190 22.93 6.25 2.06
CA THR A 190 24.20 6.19 2.81
C THR A 190 24.96 7.50 2.70
N ASP A 191 25.26 7.96 1.48
CA ASP A 191 26.31 8.94 1.21
C ASP A 191 25.81 10.36 0.98
N LEU A 192 24.55 10.53 0.57
CA LEU A 192 24.00 11.86 0.32
C LEU A 192 23.52 12.55 1.60
N PRO A 193 23.54 13.89 1.64
CA PRO A 193 22.99 14.63 2.75
C PRO A 193 21.48 14.34 2.89
N PRO A 194 20.90 14.40 4.12
CA PRO A 194 19.52 14.01 4.37
C PRO A 194 18.48 14.63 3.42
N ASN A 195 18.65 15.90 3.04
CA ASN A 195 17.75 16.62 2.12
C ASN A 195 17.83 16.15 0.66
N GLU A 196 18.79 15.30 0.31
CA GLU A 196 18.95 14.72 -1.03
C GLU A 196 18.57 13.23 -1.08
N ARG A 197 18.14 12.62 0.03
CA ARG A 197 17.79 11.20 0.11
C ARG A 197 16.39 10.96 -0.44
N THR A 198 16.17 11.23 -1.71
CA THR A 198 14.87 11.11 -2.37
C THR A 198 14.95 10.27 -3.64
N LEU A 199 13.83 9.64 -4.03
CA LEU A 199 13.76 8.94 -5.32
C LEU A 199 13.97 9.89 -6.51
N THR A 200 13.63 11.18 -6.37
CA THR A 200 13.94 12.21 -7.37
C THR A 200 15.45 12.34 -7.57
N LYS A 201 16.25 12.28 -6.50
CA LYS A 201 17.71 12.28 -6.60
C LYS A 201 18.24 10.98 -7.22
N VAL A 202 17.67 9.83 -6.86
CA VAL A 202 18.01 8.53 -7.49
C VAL A 202 17.80 8.59 -9.00
N ARG A 203 16.67 9.16 -9.46
CA ARG A 203 16.39 9.41 -10.87
C ARG A 203 17.44 10.32 -11.52
N GLN A 204 17.81 11.42 -10.87
CA GLN A 204 18.86 12.31 -11.37
C GLN A 204 20.21 11.60 -11.50
N LEU A 205 20.58 10.75 -10.53
CA LEU A 205 21.81 9.96 -10.58
C LEU A 205 21.77 8.94 -11.73
N ALA A 206 20.64 8.26 -11.96
CA ALA A 206 20.46 7.36 -13.10
C ALA A 206 20.59 8.10 -14.45
N SER A 207 20.06 9.32 -14.56
CA SER A 207 20.25 10.18 -15.73
C SER A 207 21.71 10.65 -15.89
N ARG A 208 22.37 11.02 -14.80
CA ARG A 208 23.79 11.41 -14.82
C ARG A 208 24.69 10.25 -15.22
N LEU A 209 24.38 9.01 -14.82
CA LEU A 209 25.15 7.84 -15.22
C LEU A 209 25.11 7.60 -16.73
N ALA A 210 24.02 7.97 -17.42
CA ALA A 210 23.96 7.91 -18.88
C ALA A 210 24.85 8.98 -19.56
N ALA A 211 25.02 10.15 -18.92
CA ALA A 211 25.77 11.28 -19.47
C ALA A 211 27.26 11.27 -19.09
N ASP A 212 27.59 10.87 -17.87
CA ASP A 212 28.95 10.78 -17.30
C ASP A 212 29.09 9.49 -16.47
N PRO A 213 29.27 8.33 -17.14
CA PRO A 213 29.42 7.04 -16.46
C PRO A 213 30.61 7.02 -15.48
N ASP A 214 31.71 7.66 -15.86
CA ASP A 214 32.96 7.64 -15.09
C ASP A 214 32.82 8.46 -13.79
N GLY A 215 32.11 9.60 -13.83
CA GLY A 215 31.84 10.42 -12.65
C GLY A 215 31.01 9.69 -11.61
N VAL A 216 29.91 9.06 -12.02
CA VAL A 216 29.07 8.28 -11.09
C VAL A 216 29.81 7.04 -10.60
N SER A 217 30.54 6.34 -11.46
CA SER A 217 31.36 5.19 -11.08
C SER A 217 32.40 5.54 -10.01
N ARG A 218 33.07 6.70 -10.10
CA ARG A 218 33.97 7.20 -9.05
C ARG A 218 33.24 7.44 -7.73
N SER A 219 32.03 8.00 -7.76
CA SER A 219 31.23 8.22 -6.54
C SER A 219 30.85 6.91 -5.86
N PHE A 220 30.50 5.88 -6.64
CA PHE A 220 30.19 4.56 -6.11
C PHE A 220 31.42 3.85 -5.55
N ALA A 221 32.58 3.98 -6.20
CA ALA A 221 33.84 3.43 -5.69
C ALA A 221 34.23 4.04 -4.33
N ALA A 222 33.88 5.31 -4.11
CA ALA A 222 34.10 6.03 -2.85
C ALA A 222 32.95 5.88 -1.83
N SER A 223 31.88 5.15 -2.17
CA SER A 223 30.72 4.97 -1.29
C SER A 223 31.11 4.33 0.02
N ARG A 224 30.49 4.75 1.13
CA ARG A 224 30.68 4.09 2.43
C ARG A 224 30.03 2.71 2.47
N HIS A 225 29.00 2.45 1.65
CA HIS A 225 28.28 1.19 1.66
C HIS A 225 29.03 0.10 0.87
N PRO A 226 29.33 -1.07 1.47
CA PRO A 226 30.11 -2.13 0.81
C PRO A 226 29.44 -2.69 -0.44
N GLU A 227 28.11 -2.90 -0.40
CA GLU A 227 27.34 -3.40 -1.55
C GLU A 227 27.44 -2.48 -2.77
N VAL A 228 27.44 -1.16 -2.57
CA VAL A 228 27.57 -0.17 -3.65
C VAL A 228 28.92 -0.35 -4.36
N ARG A 229 30.02 -0.50 -3.59
CA ARG A 229 31.36 -0.74 -4.14
C ARG A 229 31.44 -2.08 -4.87
N MET A 230 30.80 -3.13 -4.37
CA MET A 230 30.77 -4.44 -5.02
C MET A 230 30.03 -4.39 -6.37
N ILE A 231 28.83 -3.79 -6.40
CA ILE A 231 28.05 -3.63 -7.64
C ILE A 231 28.83 -2.77 -8.65
N GLN A 232 29.49 -1.71 -8.19
CA GLN A 232 30.33 -0.86 -9.02
C GLN A 232 31.47 -1.64 -9.71
N GLY A 233 32.17 -2.51 -8.98
CA GLY A 233 33.22 -3.37 -9.56
C GLY A 233 32.67 -4.31 -10.64
N ASN A 234 31.49 -4.88 -10.43
CA ASN A 234 30.82 -5.73 -11.41
C ASN A 234 30.40 -4.95 -12.67
N LEU A 235 29.95 -3.71 -12.52
CA LEU A 235 29.57 -2.85 -13.64
C LEU A 235 30.79 -2.41 -14.47
N GLN A 236 31.98 -2.24 -13.87
CA GLN A 236 33.21 -1.88 -14.61
C GLN A 236 33.68 -2.96 -15.59
N ILE A 237 33.38 -4.23 -15.33
CA ILE A 237 33.74 -5.34 -16.22
C ILE A 237 32.86 -5.33 -17.49
N SER A 238 31.71 -4.66 -17.44
CA SER A 238 30.76 -4.65 -18.56
C SER A 238 31.23 -3.74 -19.70
N ALA A 239 30.98 -4.16 -20.94
CA ALA A 239 31.18 -3.32 -22.11
C ALA A 239 30.29 -2.07 -22.07
N ARG A 240 30.72 -0.97 -22.72
CA ARG A 240 30.00 0.32 -22.70
C ARG A 240 28.58 0.21 -23.29
N GLU A 241 28.42 -0.58 -24.35
CA GLU A 241 27.13 -0.83 -25.01
C GLU A 241 26.18 -1.56 -24.05
N THR A 242 26.70 -2.52 -23.29
CA THR A 242 25.95 -3.23 -22.24
C THR A 242 25.53 -2.29 -21.12
N LEU A 243 26.42 -1.40 -20.68
CA LEU A 243 26.12 -0.42 -19.64
C LEU A 243 24.96 0.51 -20.06
N GLY A 244 24.94 0.96 -21.32
CA GLY A 244 23.86 1.78 -21.85
C GLY A 244 22.48 1.12 -21.73
N GLY A 245 22.39 -0.17 -22.08
CA GLY A 245 21.16 -0.96 -21.91
C GLY A 245 20.74 -1.08 -20.45
N ILE A 246 21.68 -1.39 -19.55
CA ILE A 246 21.41 -1.50 -18.10
C ILE A 246 20.86 -0.18 -17.53
N VAL A 247 21.45 0.95 -17.92
CA VAL A 247 21.02 2.28 -17.47
C VAL A 247 19.62 2.61 -17.97
N ALA A 248 19.28 2.27 -19.22
CA ALA A 248 17.96 2.52 -19.78
C ALA A 248 16.85 1.80 -18.98
N PHE A 249 17.04 0.51 -18.66
CA PHE A 249 16.08 -0.25 -17.83
C PHE A 249 16.04 0.26 -16.39
N ALA A 250 17.16 0.72 -15.82
CA ALA A 250 17.16 1.32 -14.49
C ALA A 250 16.37 2.64 -14.47
N GLN A 251 16.48 3.45 -15.52
CA GLN A 251 15.72 4.69 -15.66
C GLN A 251 14.21 4.43 -15.76
N GLU A 252 13.79 3.37 -16.43
CA GLU A 252 12.38 2.95 -16.52
C GLU A 252 11.75 2.76 -15.12
N GLY A 253 12.48 2.15 -14.18
CA GLY A 253 12.00 1.91 -12.81
C GLY A 253 11.73 3.17 -11.99
N VAL A 254 12.32 4.30 -12.36
CA VAL A 254 12.14 5.59 -11.68
C VAL A 254 11.41 6.61 -12.56
N ASP A 255 10.90 6.17 -13.70
CA ASP A 255 10.33 7.05 -14.72
C ASP A 255 8.93 7.58 -14.35
N PHE A 256 8.22 6.92 -13.44
CA PHE A 256 6.94 7.41 -12.92
C PHE A 256 7.07 8.79 -12.25
N LEU A 257 8.27 9.18 -11.77
CA LEU A 257 8.56 10.47 -11.12
C LEU A 257 8.76 11.64 -12.09
N ARG A 258 8.13 11.62 -13.27
CA ARG A 258 8.21 12.71 -14.25
C ARG A 258 7.53 14.00 -13.77
N GLY A 259 6.37 13.88 -13.13
CA GLY A 259 5.55 15.03 -12.75
C GLY A 259 5.99 15.69 -11.44
N PRO A 260 5.94 17.04 -11.33
CA PRO A 260 6.29 17.75 -10.11
C PRO A 260 5.40 17.36 -8.92
N GLN A 261 4.14 16.98 -9.17
CA GLN A 261 3.22 16.51 -8.14
C GLN A 261 3.71 15.23 -7.46
N LEU A 262 4.16 14.25 -8.26
CA LEU A 262 4.69 12.99 -7.73
C LEU A 262 6.04 13.19 -7.04
N GLN A 263 6.90 14.05 -7.60
CA GLN A 263 8.18 14.40 -6.96
C GLN A 263 7.98 15.01 -5.57
N ALA A 264 7.03 15.95 -5.44
CA ALA A 264 6.69 16.56 -4.15
C ALA A 264 6.09 15.53 -3.18
N ALA A 265 5.25 14.62 -3.67
CA ALA A 265 4.63 13.57 -2.85
C ALA A 265 5.63 12.56 -2.27
N VAL A 266 6.79 12.37 -2.92
CA VAL A 266 7.85 11.47 -2.45
C VAL A 266 9.08 12.17 -1.86
N GLU A 267 9.02 13.48 -1.66
CA GLU A 267 10.19 14.26 -1.23
C GLU A 267 10.57 14.04 0.23
N ARG A 268 9.57 13.82 1.09
CA ARG A 268 9.75 13.56 2.53
C ARG A 268 8.59 12.76 3.08
N THR A 269 8.77 12.11 4.22
CA THR A 269 7.64 11.53 4.97
C THR A 269 7.03 12.56 5.92
N SER A 270 5.71 12.70 5.89
CA SER A 270 4.93 13.69 6.67
C SER A 270 4.34 13.13 7.97
N PHE A 271 4.60 11.87 8.29
CA PHE A 271 4.05 11.13 9.42
C PHE A 271 5.07 10.09 9.91
N ASP A 272 4.84 9.51 11.08
CA ASP A 272 5.71 8.44 11.60
C ASP A 272 5.30 7.09 11.00
N LEU A 273 6.16 6.50 10.17
CA LEU A 273 5.95 5.18 9.56
C LEU A 273 5.92 4.06 10.61
N GLY A 274 6.68 4.21 11.69
CA GLY A 274 6.72 3.23 12.79
C GLY A 274 5.40 3.13 13.55
N ALA A 275 4.52 4.11 13.42
CA ALA A 275 3.19 4.13 14.04
C ALA A 275 2.33 2.92 13.63
N VAL A 276 2.46 2.45 12.37
CA VAL A 276 1.73 1.27 11.89
C VAL A 276 2.20 0.01 12.62
N VAL A 277 3.51 -0.15 12.79
CA VAL A 277 4.11 -1.34 13.44
C VAL A 277 3.80 -1.37 14.94
N ARG A 278 3.76 -0.21 15.59
CA ARG A 278 3.41 -0.09 17.02
C ARG A 278 1.91 -0.28 17.29
N GLY A 279 1.07 -0.26 16.26
CA GLY A 279 -0.38 -0.32 16.41
C GLY A 279 -1.02 1.00 16.84
N ASP A 280 -0.32 2.13 16.63
CA ASP A 280 -0.86 3.45 16.91
C ASP A 280 -2.06 3.73 15.99
N PRO A 281 -3.06 4.51 16.42
CA PRO A 281 -4.26 4.78 15.64
C PRO A 281 -3.96 5.68 14.43
N LEU A 282 -3.40 5.10 13.36
CA LEU A 282 -2.99 5.75 12.11
C LEU A 282 -3.70 5.12 10.92
N THR A 283 -4.29 5.94 10.07
CA THR A 283 -4.83 5.52 8.78
C THR A 283 -4.14 6.21 7.64
N ILE A 284 -3.69 5.43 6.66
CA ILE A 284 -3.06 5.91 5.43
C ILE A 284 -3.98 5.53 4.27
N TYR A 285 -4.54 6.52 3.58
CA TYR A 285 -5.23 6.31 2.31
C TYR A 285 -4.27 6.54 1.16
N LEU A 286 -4.18 5.59 0.24
CA LEU A 286 -3.37 5.66 -0.97
C LEU A 286 -4.28 6.00 -2.15
N VAL A 287 -4.37 7.28 -2.49
CA VAL A 287 -5.18 7.82 -3.60
C VAL A 287 -4.28 8.04 -4.81
N LEU A 288 -3.99 6.94 -5.50
CA LEU A 288 -3.08 6.88 -6.64
C LEU A 288 -3.85 6.22 -7.81
N PRO A 289 -4.37 7.01 -8.78
CA PRO A 289 -5.16 6.50 -9.89
C PRO A 289 -4.32 5.76 -10.95
#